data_AF-A0AAN7FBZ1-F1
#
_entry.id   AF-A0AAN7FBZ1-F1
#
_cell.length_a   1.000
_cell.length_b   1.000
_cell.length_c   1.000
_cell.angle_alpha   90.00
_cell.angle_beta   90.00
_cell.angle_gamma   90.00
#
_symmetry.space_group_name_H-M   'P 1'
#
loop_
_entity.id
_entity.type
_entity.pdbx_description
1 polymer ?
#
loop_
_entity_poly.entity_id
_entity_poly.type
_entity_poly.pdbx_seq_one_letter_code
_entity_poly.pdbx_strand_id
1 'polypeptide(L)'
;MMKGVSFLVTVAILALASSIASAYDPSPLQDFCVAINDIKSGEFVNGKFCKDHAMVSANDFFFFGINITRSIGNKVGSNVTLVNVDKLAGLNTLGISLARLDFAPYGLNPPHTHPRGTELLVVIEGETAALAFTGLSSQNPGVITIANAVFGSVPPINPNVLIKAFQLDNNVVEYLQRAFTPN
;
A
#
# COMPACT_ATOMS: atom_id res chain seq x y z
N MET A 1 -24.05 -36.62 29.94
CA MET A 1 -24.56 -36.45 28.56
C MET A 1 -24.75 -34.97 28.18
N MET A 2 -25.52 -34.17 28.93
CA MET A 2 -25.80 -32.75 28.60
C MET A 2 -24.57 -31.82 28.48
N LYS A 3 -23.53 -32.00 29.31
CA LYS A 3 -22.31 -31.16 29.23
C LYS A 3 -21.52 -31.36 27.94
N GLY A 4 -21.48 -32.58 27.40
CA GLY A 4 -20.82 -32.89 26.14
C GLY A 4 -21.58 -32.32 24.93
N VAL A 5 -22.91 -32.40 24.96
CA VAL A 5 -23.77 -31.78 23.93
C VAL A 5 -23.61 -30.26 23.94
N SER A 6 -23.61 -29.63 25.11
CA SER A 6 -23.39 -28.18 25.23
C SER A 6 -22.03 -27.75 24.67
N PHE A 7 -20.96 -28.51 24.95
CA PHE A 7 -19.62 -28.20 24.43
C PHE A 7 -19.56 -28.31 22.90
N LEU A 8 -20.14 -29.37 22.31
CA LEU A 8 -20.19 -29.55 20.86
C LEU A 8 -21.00 -28.44 20.17
N VAL A 9 -22.13 -28.02 20.76
CA VAL A 9 -22.93 -26.91 20.25
C VAL A 9 -22.15 -25.60 20.28
N THR A 10 -21.41 -25.32 21.35
CA THR A 10 -20.57 -24.11 21.44
C THR A 10 -19.45 -24.10 20.40
N VAL A 11 -18.75 -25.22 20.20
CA VAL A 11 -17.69 -25.34 19.17
C VAL A 11 -18.26 -25.17 17.77
N ALA A 12 -19.42 -25.77 17.48
CA ALA A 12 -20.09 -25.63 16.18
C ALA A 12 -20.49 -24.17 15.90
N ILE A 13 -21.04 -23.47 16.89
CA ILE A 13 -21.40 -22.04 16.77
C ILE A 13 -20.14 -21.19 16.54
N LEU A 14 -19.04 -21.45 17.27
CA LEU A 14 -17.80 -20.69 17.11
C LEU A 14 -17.17 -20.92 15.73
N ALA A 15 -17.20 -22.16 15.23
CA ALA A 15 -16.72 -22.49 13.89
C ALA A 15 -17.57 -21.82 12.79
N LEU A 16 -18.89 -21.79 12.94
CA LEU A 16 -19.81 -21.08 12.03
C LEU A 16 -19.65 -19.56 12.10
N ALA A 17 -19.25 -19.02 13.26
CA ALA A 17 -18.97 -17.59 13.44
C ALA A 17 -17.56 -17.19 12.97
N SER A 18 -16.68 -18.16 12.66
CA SER A 18 -15.32 -17.92 12.20
C SER A 18 -15.30 -17.76 10.68
N SER A 19 -15.46 -16.52 10.19
CA SER A 19 -15.31 -16.21 8.77
C SER A 19 -13.83 -16.28 8.35
N ILE A 20 -13.54 -16.94 7.23
CA ILE A 20 -12.22 -16.84 6.58
C ILE A 20 -12.15 -15.45 5.94
N ALA A 21 -11.28 -14.58 6.46
CA ALA A 21 -10.96 -13.31 5.80
C ALA A 21 -9.88 -13.55 4.75
N SER A 22 -10.17 -13.21 3.50
CA SER A 22 -9.14 -13.14 2.46
C SER A 22 -8.50 -11.74 2.51
N ALA A 23 -7.19 -11.70 2.70
CA ALA A 23 -6.40 -10.48 2.77
C ALA A 23 -5.45 -10.33 1.57
N TYR A 24 -5.87 -10.83 0.40
CA TYR A 24 -5.10 -10.76 -0.85
C TYR A 24 -6.01 -10.40 -2.04
N ASP A 25 -5.41 -9.91 -3.12
CA ASP A 25 -6.14 -9.55 -4.34
C ASP A 25 -6.84 -10.77 -4.98
N PRO A 26 -8.04 -10.63 -5.56
CA PRO A 26 -8.72 -11.74 -6.23
C PRO A 26 -7.86 -12.37 -7.33
N SER A 27 -7.90 -13.70 -7.45
CA SER A 27 -7.18 -14.42 -8.49
C SER A 27 -7.67 -14.03 -9.90
N PRO A 28 -6.78 -13.97 -10.90
CA PRO A 28 -7.17 -13.65 -12.27
C PRO A 28 -8.04 -14.79 -12.85
N LEU A 29 -9.00 -14.42 -13.71
CA LEU A 29 -9.90 -15.36 -14.39
C LEU A 29 -9.53 -15.59 -15.86
N GLN A 30 -8.45 -14.96 -16.31
CA GLN A 30 -7.90 -15.02 -17.67
C GLN A 30 -6.41 -14.62 -17.62
N ASP A 31 -5.69 -14.85 -18.71
CA ASP A 31 -4.23 -14.60 -18.77
C ASP A 31 -3.85 -13.14 -18.51
N PHE A 32 -4.63 -12.18 -19.02
CA PHE A 32 -4.43 -10.76 -18.79
C PHE A 32 -5.73 -9.97 -18.82
N CYS A 33 -5.77 -8.87 -18.07
CA CYS A 33 -6.84 -7.88 -18.08
C CYS A 33 -6.21 -6.49 -17.92
N VAL A 34 -5.67 -5.91 -18.99
CA VAL A 34 -4.99 -4.62 -18.93
C VAL A 34 -5.96 -3.54 -18.43
N ALA A 35 -5.59 -2.82 -17.38
CA ALA A 35 -6.43 -1.76 -16.83
C ALA A 35 -6.71 -0.63 -17.84
N ILE A 36 -7.96 -0.18 -17.88
CA ILE A 36 -8.33 1.10 -18.50
C ILE A 36 -8.71 2.12 -17.43
N ASN A 37 -8.45 3.40 -17.72
CA ASN A 37 -8.89 4.52 -16.88
C ASN A 37 -10.23 5.11 -17.36
N ASP A 38 -10.87 4.48 -18.35
CA ASP A 38 -12.06 5.03 -18.99
C ASP A 38 -13.31 4.71 -18.15
N ILE A 39 -13.93 5.77 -17.62
CA ILE A 39 -15.11 5.73 -16.75
C ILE A 39 -16.39 6.02 -17.55
N LYS A 40 -16.35 5.93 -18.90
CA LYS A 40 -17.51 6.25 -19.75
C LYS A 40 -18.80 5.49 -19.38
N SER A 41 -18.70 4.33 -18.74
CA SER A 41 -19.87 3.60 -18.23
C SER A 41 -20.46 4.16 -16.94
N GLY A 42 -19.73 4.99 -16.19
CA GLY A 42 -20.15 5.51 -14.87
C GLY A 42 -20.22 4.46 -13.77
N GLU A 43 -19.75 3.24 -14.03
CA GLU A 43 -19.79 2.12 -13.10
C GLU A 43 -18.48 1.98 -12.34
N PHE A 44 -18.56 1.61 -11.06
CA PHE A 44 -17.41 1.36 -10.21
C PHE A 44 -17.29 -0.14 -9.93
N VAL A 45 -16.11 -0.70 -10.14
CA VAL A 45 -15.79 -2.10 -9.83
C VAL A 45 -14.67 -2.17 -8.80
N ASN A 46 -14.54 -3.31 -8.12
CA ASN A 46 -13.33 -3.57 -7.35
C ASN A 46 -12.16 -3.81 -8.32
N GLY A 47 -11.10 -3.01 -8.22
CA GLY A 47 -10.00 -3.02 -9.18
C GLY A 47 -10.23 -2.05 -10.34
N LYS A 48 -10.03 -2.53 -11.58
CA LYS A 48 -10.19 -1.72 -12.81
C LYS A 48 -10.78 -2.56 -13.94
N PHE A 49 -11.50 -1.92 -14.85
CA PHE A 49 -11.98 -2.54 -16.08
C PHE A 49 -10.84 -3.00 -16.98
N CYS A 50 -11.11 -4.05 -17.78
CA CYS A 50 -10.17 -4.58 -18.76
C CYS A 50 -10.30 -3.85 -20.10
N LYS A 51 -9.16 -3.59 -20.73
CA LYS A 51 -9.04 -3.21 -22.13
C LYS A 51 -9.51 -4.37 -23.02
N ASP A 52 -10.13 -4.05 -24.16
CA ASP A 52 -10.43 -5.04 -25.19
C ASP A 52 -9.15 -5.81 -25.58
N HIS A 53 -9.22 -7.14 -25.57
CA HIS A 53 -8.09 -8.01 -25.87
C HIS A 53 -7.47 -7.73 -27.24
N ALA A 54 -8.27 -7.34 -28.24
CA ALA A 54 -7.77 -7.00 -29.57
C ALA A 54 -6.93 -5.71 -29.60
N MET A 55 -7.04 -4.88 -28.56
CA MET A 55 -6.35 -3.60 -28.42
C MET A 55 -5.15 -3.67 -27.47
N VAL A 56 -4.90 -4.82 -26.85
CA VAL A 56 -3.76 -5.04 -25.95
C VAL A 56 -2.47 -5.15 -26.77
N SER A 57 -1.41 -4.55 -26.26
CA SER A 57 -0.08 -4.53 -26.87
C SER A 57 1.01 -4.73 -25.82
N ALA A 58 2.23 -5.07 -26.26
CA ALA A 58 3.38 -5.21 -25.36
C ALA A 58 3.66 -3.95 -24.52
N ASN A 59 3.32 -2.77 -25.04
CA ASN A 59 3.51 -1.50 -24.33
C ASN A 59 2.63 -1.39 -23.08
N ASP A 60 1.51 -2.14 -23.00
CA ASP A 60 0.64 -2.16 -21.81
C ASP A 60 1.30 -2.89 -20.62
N PHE A 61 2.38 -3.65 -20.86
CA PHE A 61 3.17 -4.40 -19.87
C PHE A 61 4.59 -3.86 -19.70
N PHE A 62 4.90 -2.71 -20.29
CA PHE A 62 6.22 -2.10 -20.22
C PHE A 62 6.21 -0.88 -19.29
N PHE A 63 7.14 -0.84 -18.34
CA PHE A 63 7.39 0.32 -17.49
C PHE A 63 8.84 0.79 -17.63
N PHE A 64 9.01 2.05 -18.03
CA PHE A 64 10.32 2.69 -18.12
C PHE A 64 10.69 3.39 -16.81
N GLY A 65 11.92 3.18 -16.33
CA GLY A 65 12.51 4.01 -15.29
C GLY A 65 12.75 3.32 -13.95
N ILE A 66 12.40 2.03 -13.77
CA ILE A 66 12.83 1.27 -12.59
C ILE A 66 14.35 0.97 -12.60
N ASN A 67 14.97 1.05 -13.78
CA ASN A 67 16.41 0.96 -13.99
C ASN A 67 17.14 2.28 -13.68
N ILE A 68 16.43 3.37 -13.42
CA ILE A 68 17.01 4.71 -13.23
C ILE A 68 17.06 5.04 -11.75
N THR A 69 18.26 5.31 -11.24
CA THR A 69 18.47 5.88 -9.90
C THR A 69 17.82 7.25 -9.80
N ARG A 70 16.98 7.47 -8.79
CA ARG A 70 16.30 8.75 -8.58
C ARG A 70 17.07 9.68 -7.65
N SER A 71 16.76 10.97 -7.74
CA SER A 71 17.33 11.98 -6.85
C SER A 71 16.83 11.78 -5.42
N ILE A 72 17.79 11.83 -4.49
CA ILE A 72 17.65 11.63 -3.04
C ILE A 72 17.98 12.91 -2.25
N GLY A 73 18.16 14.05 -2.93
CA GLY A 73 18.45 15.36 -2.32
C GLY A 73 17.23 16.01 -1.68
N ASN A 74 16.40 15.23 -0.96
CA ASN A 74 15.18 15.69 -0.30
C ASN A 74 15.29 15.52 1.23
N LYS A 75 14.31 16.06 1.99
CA LYS A 75 14.35 16.09 3.46
C LYS A 75 14.45 14.71 4.12
N VAL A 76 13.95 13.66 3.46
CA VAL A 76 13.99 12.29 4.00
C VAL A 76 15.16 11.51 3.43
N GLY A 77 15.88 12.02 2.44
CA GLY A 77 17.06 11.37 1.87
C GLY A 77 16.75 10.06 1.14
N SER A 78 15.52 9.86 0.67
CA SER A 78 15.13 8.65 -0.06
C SER A 78 14.14 8.94 -1.17
N ASN A 79 14.03 8.03 -2.13
CA ASN A 79 13.07 8.11 -3.22
C ASN A 79 12.50 6.71 -3.52
N VAL A 80 11.19 6.65 -3.77
CA VAL A 80 10.49 5.41 -4.09
C VAL A 80 9.87 5.54 -5.48
N THR A 81 10.37 4.75 -6.44
CA THR A 81 9.74 4.59 -7.75
C THR A 81 8.76 3.42 -7.67
N LEU A 82 7.49 3.73 -7.39
CA LEU A 82 6.40 2.76 -7.33
C LEU A 82 5.93 2.35 -8.73
N VAL A 83 5.70 1.05 -8.92
CA VAL A 83 5.13 0.42 -10.10
C VAL A 83 3.93 -0.42 -9.66
N ASN A 84 2.79 0.24 -9.47
CA ASN A 84 1.50 -0.37 -9.18
C ASN A 84 0.61 -0.35 -10.44
N VAL A 85 -0.63 -0.85 -10.34
CA VAL A 85 -1.57 -0.90 -11.47
C VAL A 85 -1.86 0.45 -12.14
N ASP A 86 -1.74 1.56 -11.40
CA ASP A 86 -1.93 2.92 -11.94
C ASP A 86 -0.74 3.39 -12.78
N LYS A 87 0.44 2.79 -12.58
CA LYS A 87 1.67 3.08 -13.33
C LYS A 87 1.94 2.06 -14.43
N LEU A 88 1.49 0.82 -14.24
CA LEU A 88 1.63 -0.29 -15.19
C LEU A 88 0.29 -1.03 -15.29
N ALA A 89 -0.50 -0.67 -16.30
CA ALA A 89 -1.86 -1.16 -16.46
C ALA A 89 -1.97 -2.69 -16.61
N GLY A 90 -0.93 -3.32 -17.17
CA GLY A 90 -0.82 -4.77 -17.29
C GLY A 90 -0.78 -5.54 -15.96
N LEU A 91 -0.57 -4.87 -14.81
CA LEU A 91 -0.59 -5.53 -13.50
C LEU A 91 -1.99 -5.84 -12.97
N ASN A 92 -3.03 -5.32 -13.61
CA ASN A 92 -4.40 -5.50 -13.15
C ASN A 92 -4.78 -7.00 -13.16
N THR A 93 -5.46 -7.43 -12.10
CA THR A 93 -5.82 -8.83 -11.75
C THR A 93 -4.67 -9.75 -11.35
N LEU A 94 -3.41 -9.32 -11.46
CA LEU A 94 -2.26 -10.19 -11.19
C LEU A 94 -1.84 -10.22 -9.71
N GLY A 95 -2.42 -9.37 -8.87
CA GLY A 95 -2.18 -9.37 -7.43
C GLY A 95 -0.74 -9.02 -7.03
N ILE A 96 0.00 -8.30 -7.88
CA ILE A 96 1.39 -7.92 -7.62
C ILE A 96 1.67 -6.47 -8.00
N SER A 97 2.60 -5.85 -7.28
CA SER A 97 3.23 -4.58 -7.63
C SER A 97 4.68 -4.58 -7.22
N LEU A 98 5.46 -3.61 -7.72
CA LEU A 98 6.88 -3.48 -7.43
C LEU A 98 7.23 -2.05 -7.04
N ALA A 99 8.33 -1.87 -6.33
CA ALA A 99 8.97 -0.56 -6.24
C ALA A 99 10.49 -0.68 -6.21
N ARG A 100 11.15 0.37 -6.71
CA ARG A 100 12.57 0.64 -6.46
C ARG A 100 12.70 1.70 -5.38
N LEU A 101 13.62 1.50 -4.45
CA LEU A 101 13.94 2.43 -3.40
C LEU A 101 15.42 2.84 -3.51
N ASP A 102 15.65 4.14 -3.62
CA ASP A 102 16.98 4.75 -3.59
C ASP A 102 17.14 5.52 -2.27
N PHE A 103 18.23 5.30 -1.54
CA PHE A 103 18.54 5.95 -0.26
C PHE A 103 19.89 6.66 -0.31
N ALA A 104 19.93 7.88 0.22
CA ALA A 104 21.16 8.59 0.56
C ALA A 104 21.76 8.01 1.85
N PRO A 105 23.02 8.31 2.16
CA PRO A 105 23.54 8.09 3.51
C PRO A 105 22.60 8.68 4.56
N TYR A 106 22.18 7.86 5.52
CA TYR A 106 21.20 8.20 6.57
C TYR A 106 19.79 8.54 6.07
N GLY A 107 19.48 8.26 4.80
CA GLY A 107 18.15 8.40 4.24
C GLY A 107 17.14 7.47 4.92
N LEU A 108 15.91 7.92 4.99
CA LEU A 108 14.79 7.26 5.64
C LEU A 108 13.64 7.09 4.65
N ASN A 109 13.08 5.89 4.59
CA ASN A 109 11.72 5.68 4.11
C ASN A 109 10.85 5.76 5.36
N PRO A 110 10.09 6.85 5.59
CA PRO A 110 9.44 7.10 6.87
C PRO A 110 8.54 5.94 7.30
N PRO A 111 8.32 5.74 8.61
CA PRO A 111 7.44 4.69 9.09
C PRO A 111 6.07 4.73 8.39
N HIS A 112 5.71 3.62 7.75
CA HIS A 112 4.50 3.49 6.96
C HIS A 112 3.96 2.06 7.00
N THR A 113 2.74 1.89 6.50
CA THR A 113 2.10 0.58 6.34
C THR A 113 1.47 0.44 4.96
N HIS A 114 1.41 -0.80 4.47
CA HIS A 114 0.65 -1.19 3.27
C HIS A 114 -0.64 -1.89 3.69
N PRO A 115 -1.82 -1.23 3.62
CA PRO A 115 -3.06 -1.80 4.16
C PRO A 115 -3.58 -3.04 3.42
N ARG A 116 -3.08 -3.32 2.20
CA ARG A 116 -3.62 -4.37 1.32
C ARG A 116 -2.57 -5.31 0.74
N GLY A 117 -1.33 -5.29 1.23
CA GLY A 117 -0.29 -6.15 0.67
C GLY A 117 0.85 -6.38 1.64
N THR A 118 1.39 -7.59 1.63
CA THR A 118 2.67 -7.89 2.26
C THR A 118 3.80 -7.46 1.33
N GLU A 119 4.91 -7.03 1.92
CA GLU A 119 6.07 -6.53 1.21
C GLU A 119 7.25 -7.52 1.35
N LEU A 120 7.90 -7.84 0.24
CA LEU A 120 9.18 -8.54 0.21
C LEU A 120 10.26 -7.62 -0.38
N LEU A 121 11.14 -7.12 0.48
CA LEU A 121 12.21 -6.19 0.12
C LEU A 121 13.55 -6.89 0.02
N VAL A 122 14.29 -6.61 -1.07
CA VAL A 122 15.64 -7.12 -1.34
C VAL A 122 16.58 -5.93 -1.53
N VAL A 123 17.63 -5.89 -0.70
CA VAL A 123 18.71 -4.90 -0.83
C VAL A 123 19.72 -5.41 -1.86
N ILE A 124 20.03 -4.56 -2.85
CA ILE A 124 20.94 -4.89 -3.96
C ILE A 124 22.32 -4.26 -3.75
N GLU A 125 22.37 -3.03 -3.26
CA GLU A 125 23.59 -2.28 -2.97
C GLU A 125 23.45 -1.58 -1.62
N GLY A 126 24.54 -1.47 -0.85
CA GLY A 126 24.54 -0.88 0.50
C GLY A 126 25.89 -0.30 0.92
N GLU A 127 26.02 -0.02 2.22
CA GLU A 127 27.14 0.62 2.97
C GLU A 127 27.06 2.14 3.15
N THR A 128 26.75 2.91 2.10
CA THR A 128 26.62 4.38 2.22
C THR A 128 25.31 4.88 1.63
N ALA A 129 25.18 4.89 0.31
CA ALA A 129 23.89 4.91 -0.38
C ALA A 129 23.37 3.47 -0.48
N ALA A 130 22.06 3.29 -0.45
CA ALA A 130 21.45 1.97 -0.58
C ALA A 130 20.43 1.93 -1.72
N LEU A 131 20.40 0.81 -2.42
CA LEU A 131 19.42 0.49 -3.45
C LEU A 131 18.69 -0.79 -3.04
N ALA A 132 17.36 -0.73 -3.00
CA ALA A 132 16.53 -1.89 -2.78
C ALA A 132 15.43 -1.99 -3.84
N PHE A 133 14.99 -3.21 -4.12
CA PHE A 133 13.77 -3.49 -4.85
C PHE A 133 12.82 -4.23 -3.94
N THR A 134 11.54 -3.97 -4.13
CA THR A 134 10.50 -4.60 -3.34
C THR A 134 9.36 -5.08 -4.23
N GLY A 135 8.80 -6.23 -3.89
CA GLY A 135 7.57 -6.76 -4.48
C GLY A 135 6.47 -6.78 -3.42
N LEU A 136 5.25 -6.40 -3.80
CA LEU A 136 4.10 -6.41 -2.91
C LEU A 136 3.03 -7.35 -3.44
N SER A 137 2.37 -8.07 -2.53
CA SER A 137 1.32 -9.06 -2.84
C SER A 137 -0.06 -8.45 -3.15
N SER A 138 -0.07 -7.28 -3.80
CA SER A 138 -1.28 -6.63 -4.32
C SER A 138 -0.91 -5.73 -5.49
N GLN A 139 -1.80 -5.61 -6.47
CA GLN A 139 -1.68 -4.68 -7.59
C GLN A 139 -1.78 -3.21 -7.13
N ASN A 140 -2.42 -2.98 -5.97
CA ASN A 140 -2.57 -1.67 -5.36
C ASN A 140 -2.50 -1.78 -3.83
N PRO A 141 -1.29 -1.93 -3.26
CA PRO A 141 -1.11 -2.18 -1.83
C PRO A 141 -1.55 -0.99 -0.96
N GLY A 142 -1.54 0.23 -1.53
CA GLY A 142 -1.73 1.48 -0.79
C GLY A 142 -0.53 1.82 0.08
N VAL A 143 -0.41 3.08 0.50
CA VAL A 143 0.65 3.52 1.41
C VAL A 143 0.04 4.46 2.44
N ILE A 144 0.29 4.20 3.72
CA ILE A 144 -0.10 5.06 4.82
C ILE A 144 1.17 5.46 5.57
N THR A 145 1.69 6.65 5.29
CA THR A 145 2.80 7.24 6.06
C THR A 145 2.28 7.67 7.43
N ILE A 146 2.83 7.10 8.51
CA ILE A 146 2.27 7.20 9.86
C ILE A 146 2.23 8.67 10.33
N ALA A 147 3.33 9.41 10.17
CA ALA A 147 3.39 10.81 10.62
C ALA A 147 2.37 11.69 9.88
N ASN A 148 2.23 11.52 8.56
CA ASN A 148 1.23 12.25 7.78
C ASN A 148 -0.20 11.86 8.17
N ALA A 149 -0.47 10.57 8.42
CA ALA A 149 -1.79 10.11 8.81
C ALA A 149 -2.20 10.57 10.21
N VAL A 150 -1.24 10.71 11.15
CA VAL A 150 -1.50 11.11 12.53
C VAL A 150 -1.52 12.62 12.71
N PHE A 151 -0.53 13.33 12.15
CA PHE A 151 -0.34 14.77 12.37
C PHE A 151 -0.75 15.64 11.18
N GLY A 152 -0.82 15.08 9.96
CA GLY A 152 -1.14 15.81 8.73
C GLY A 152 -2.47 15.42 8.09
N SER A 153 -3.37 14.75 8.81
CA SER A 153 -4.67 14.34 8.28
C SER A 153 -5.57 15.54 7.95
N VAL A 154 -6.49 15.35 7.00
CA VAL A 154 -7.49 16.37 6.64
C VAL A 154 -8.89 15.75 6.78
N PRO A 155 -9.73 16.22 7.72
CA PRO A 155 -9.44 17.22 8.76
C PRO A 155 -8.39 16.73 9.79
N PRO A 156 -7.71 17.63 10.52
CA PRO A 156 -6.76 17.25 11.55
C PRO A 156 -7.41 16.47 12.69
N ILE A 157 -6.72 15.47 13.24
CA ILE A 157 -7.15 14.79 14.47
C ILE A 157 -7.20 15.81 15.62
N ASN A 158 -8.22 15.70 16.48
CA ASN A 158 -8.38 16.57 17.64
C ASN A 158 -7.10 16.54 18.52
N PRO A 159 -6.46 17.70 18.78
CA PRO A 159 -5.21 17.77 19.56
C PRO A 159 -5.30 17.10 20.92
N ASN A 160 -6.44 17.15 21.62
CA ASN A 160 -6.62 16.51 22.92
C ASN A 160 -6.50 14.98 22.86
N VAL A 161 -6.88 14.37 21.73
CA VAL A 161 -6.70 12.93 21.51
C VAL A 161 -5.21 12.62 21.36
N LEU A 162 -4.48 13.42 20.59
CA LEU A 162 -3.04 13.23 20.36
C LEU A 162 -2.22 13.48 21.63
N ILE A 163 -2.51 14.55 22.37
CA ILE A 163 -1.91 14.86 23.68
C ILE A 163 -2.03 13.65 24.61
N LYS A 164 -3.24 13.09 24.72
CA LYS A 164 -3.49 11.94 25.60
C LYS A 164 -2.85 10.65 25.08
N ALA A 165 -2.93 10.39 23.78
CA ALA A 165 -2.43 9.16 23.17
C ALA A 165 -0.89 9.06 23.22
N PHE A 166 -0.21 10.18 22.94
CA PHE A 166 1.26 10.23 22.88
C PHE A 166 1.89 10.79 24.16
N GLN A 167 1.09 11.26 25.13
CA GLN A 167 1.55 11.87 26.38
C GLN A 167 2.47 13.08 26.13
N LEU A 168 2.06 13.94 25.19
CA LEU A 168 2.83 15.12 24.76
C LEU A 168 2.16 16.42 25.20
N ASP A 169 2.96 17.46 25.40
CA ASP A 169 2.46 18.82 25.63
C ASP A 169 1.71 19.35 24.41
N ASN A 170 0.71 20.21 24.65
CA ASN A 170 -0.08 20.85 23.59
C ASN A 170 0.80 21.54 22.54
N ASN A 171 1.84 22.24 22.97
CA ASN A 171 2.75 22.96 22.06
C ASN A 171 3.51 22.01 21.12
N VAL A 172 3.84 20.80 21.58
CA VAL A 172 4.51 19.79 20.75
C VAL A 172 3.54 19.23 19.71
N VAL A 173 2.30 18.93 20.11
CA VAL A 173 1.26 18.46 19.18
C VAL A 173 0.95 19.50 18.11
N GLU A 174 0.79 20.78 18.49
CA GLU A 174 0.57 21.87 17.53
C GLU A 174 1.74 22.02 16.57
N TYR A 175 2.98 21.93 17.07
CA TYR A 175 4.17 21.97 16.22
C TYR A 175 4.17 20.81 15.21
N LEU A 176 3.92 19.58 15.66
CA LEU A 176 3.88 18.41 14.78
C LEU A 176 2.76 18.53 13.75
N GLN A 177 1.56 18.95 14.14
CA GLN A 177 0.47 19.14 13.18
C GLN A 177 0.81 20.20 12.13
N ARG A 178 1.42 21.33 12.52
CA ARG A 178 1.88 22.34 11.55
C ARG A 178 2.99 21.81 10.63
N ALA A 179 3.90 20.98 11.15
CA ALA A 179 5.00 20.44 10.36
C ALA A 179 4.55 19.44 9.28
N PHE A 180 3.42 18.75 9.48
CA PHE A 180 2.91 17.71 8.59
C PHE A 180 1.62 18.08 7.84
N THR A 181 0.98 19.20 8.17
CA THR A 181 -0.17 19.70 7.40
C THR A 181 0.29 20.05 5.98
N PRO A 182 -0.38 19.54 4.92
CA PRO A 182 -0.10 19.94 3.55
C PRO A 182 -0.31 21.46 3.39
N ASN A 183 0.64 22.14 2.72
CA ASN A 183 0.47 23.53 2.31
C ASN A 183 -0.63 23.68 1.26
#